data_AF-A0A8T7H758-F1
#
_entry.id   AF-A0A8T7H758-F1
#
_cell.length_a   1.000
_cell.length_b   1.000
_cell.length_c   1.000
_cell.angle_alpha   90.00
_cell.angle_beta   90.00
_cell.angle_gamma   90.00
#
_symmetry.space_group_name_H-M   'P 1'
#
loop_
_entity.id
_entity.type
_entity.pdbx_description
1 polymer ?
#
loop_
_entity_poly.entity_id
_entity_poly.type
_entity_poly.pdbx_seq_one_letter_code
_entity_poly.pdbx_strand_id
1 'polypeptide(L)'
;MDEKVVFMVDLDGTMWEDTPNEVAKEKTMSAKVFPKAVEWVNERHKEGHYICFFTARWEELREVTEAKLKEMNVKYHKLLMEKPRIRHTEYAGYHHIDNCSIIRANRFEGAWTPLVKKEITVHVFDDV
;
A
#
# COMPACT_ATOMS: atom_id res chain seq x y z
N MET A 1 0.25 -12.07 -23.26
CA MET A 1 1.17 -11.61 -22.21
C MET A 1 0.27 -10.96 -21.16
N ASP A 2 0.28 -11.46 -19.93
CA ASP A 2 -0.59 -10.90 -18.89
C ASP A 2 -0.26 -9.41 -18.70
N GLU A 3 -1.31 -8.61 -18.52
CA GLU A 3 -1.18 -7.15 -18.42
C GLU A 3 -0.35 -6.77 -17.19
N LYS A 4 0.78 -6.11 -17.42
CA LYS A 4 1.63 -5.60 -16.33
C LYS A 4 1.03 -4.30 -15.81
N VAL A 5 1.00 -4.17 -14.48
CA VAL A 5 0.36 -3.03 -13.80
C VAL A 5 1.26 -2.50 -12.70
N VAL A 6 1.00 -1.27 -12.28
CA VAL A 6 1.63 -0.63 -11.12
C VAL A 6 0.75 -0.84 -9.91
N PHE A 7 1.28 -1.51 -8.88
CA PHE A 7 0.65 -1.62 -7.58
C PHE A 7 1.21 -0.56 -6.64
N MET A 8 0.35 0.36 -6.24
CA MET A 8 0.58 1.25 -5.10
C MET A 8 0.10 0.50 -3.85
N VAL A 9 1.00 0.13 -2.95
CA VAL A 9 0.69 -0.66 -1.73
C VAL A 9 1.00 0.14 -0.46
N ASP A 10 0.04 0.23 0.45
CA ASP A 10 0.21 0.86 1.76
C ASP A 10 1.00 -0.06 2.72
N LEU A 11 1.53 0.48 3.82
CA LEU A 11 2.35 -0.30 4.76
C LEU A 11 1.60 -0.62 6.06
N ASP A 12 1.41 0.38 6.92
CA ASP A 12 0.80 0.22 8.24
C ASP A 12 -0.67 -0.17 8.13
N GLY A 13 -1.04 -1.31 8.74
CA GLY A 13 -2.37 -1.90 8.60
C GLY A 13 -2.60 -2.67 7.30
N THR A 14 -1.58 -2.80 6.43
CA THR A 14 -1.68 -3.47 5.12
C THR A 14 -0.64 -4.59 4.95
N MET A 15 0.62 -4.34 5.29
CA MET A 15 1.72 -5.32 5.28
C MET A 15 2.03 -5.88 6.68
N TRP A 16 1.78 -5.08 7.71
CA TRP A 16 1.90 -5.40 9.12
C TRP A 16 0.87 -4.59 9.92
N GLU A 17 0.79 -4.79 11.23
CA GLU A 17 -0.16 -4.08 12.10
C GLU A 17 0.00 -2.55 12.09
N ASP A 18 -1.11 -1.82 12.19
CA ASP A 18 -1.09 -0.35 12.14
C ASP A 18 -0.23 0.24 13.27
N THR A 19 0.87 0.91 12.90
CA THR A 19 1.85 1.47 13.83
C THR A 19 1.90 2.99 13.68
N PRO A 20 1.45 3.76 14.69
CA PRO A 20 1.51 5.23 14.64
C PRO A 20 2.93 5.76 14.52
N ASN A 21 3.13 6.85 13.77
CA ASN A 21 4.44 7.46 13.53
C ASN A 21 5.19 7.79 14.82
N GLU A 22 4.47 8.25 15.85
CA GLU A 22 4.99 8.69 17.13
C GLU A 22 5.69 7.56 17.91
N VAL A 23 5.33 6.30 17.64
CA VAL A 23 5.92 5.11 18.30
C VAL A 23 6.59 4.16 17.31
N ALA A 24 6.55 4.48 16.02
CA ALA A 24 7.00 3.59 14.95
C ALA A 24 8.50 3.29 15.03
N LYS A 25 9.31 4.23 15.52
CA LYS A 25 10.76 4.03 15.68
C LYS A 25 11.08 2.80 16.56
N GLU A 26 10.29 2.56 17.60
CA GLU A 26 10.51 1.48 18.55
C GLU A 26 9.67 0.23 18.22
N LYS A 27 8.47 0.42 17.67
CA LYS A 27 7.50 -0.67 17.46
C LYS A 27 7.55 -1.33 16.09
N THR A 28 8.14 -0.69 15.07
CA THR A 28 8.13 -1.24 13.70
C THR A 28 8.79 -2.62 13.62
N MET A 29 9.89 -2.84 14.34
CA MET A 29 10.61 -4.11 14.25
C MET A 29 9.85 -5.25 14.93
N SER A 30 9.09 -4.98 15.99
CA SER A 30 8.24 -5.95 16.66
C SER A 30 6.84 -6.08 16.05
N ALA A 31 6.49 -5.22 15.09
CA ALA A 31 5.18 -5.18 14.48
C ALA A 31 4.81 -6.54 13.84
N LYS A 32 3.60 -7.02 14.13
CA LYS A 32 3.08 -8.28 13.58
C LYS A 32 2.88 -8.17 12.07
N VAL A 33 3.67 -8.93 11.32
CA VAL A 33 3.61 -9.02 9.85
C VAL A 33 2.39 -9.83 9.40
N PHE A 34 1.82 -9.47 8.26
CA PHE A 34 0.79 -10.25 7.58
C PHE A 34 1.43 -11.14 6.49
N PRO A 35 1.62 -12.45 6.72
CA PRO A 35 2.41 -13.30 5.80
C PRO A 35 1.83 -13.37 4.39
N LYS A 36 0.49 -13.44 4.29
CA LYS A 36 -0.22 -13.45 3.00
C LYS A 36 0.00 -12.17 2.18
N ALA A 37 0.27 -11.03 2.83
CA ALA A 37 0.59 -9.78 2.16
C ALA A 37 1.95 -9.90 1.45
N VAL A 38 2.93 -10.44 2.16
CA VAL A 38 4.30 -10.66 1.68
C VAL A 38 4.30 -11.64 0.52
N GLU A 39 3.60 -12.76 0.66
CA GLU A 39 3.42 -13.75 -0.41
C GLU A 39 2.83 -13.11 -1.67
N TRP A 40 1.69 -12.41 -1.52
CA TRP A 40 1.00 -11.77 -2.64
C TRP A 40 1.88 -10.72 -3.35
N VAL A 41 2.57 -9.85 -2.60
CA VAL A 41 3.45 -8.83 -3.17
C VAL A 41 4.62 -9.47 -3.92
N ASN A 42 5.24 -10.50 -3.34
CA ASN A 42 6.37 -11.19 -3.95
C ASN A 42 5.96 -11.97 -5.22
N GLU A 43 4.76 -12.57 -5.23
CA GLU A 43 4.20 -13.20 -6.43
C GLU A 43 3.98 -12.17 -7.54
N ARG A 44 3.34 -11.03 -7.25
CA ARG A 44 3.13 -9.96 -8.24
C ARG A 44 4.43 -9.38 -8.77
N HIS A 45 5.43 -9.23 -7.89
CA HIS A 45 6.77 -8.83 -8.31
C HIS A 45 7.39 -9.86 -9.27
N LYS A 46 7.26 -11.16 -8.99
CA LYS A 46 7.77 -12.25 -9.84
C LYS A 46 7.06 -12.31 -11.20
N GLU A 47 5.77 -12.01 -11.24
CA GLU A 47 4.96 -11.89 -12.47
C GLU A 47 5.36 -10.67 -13.34
N GLY A 48 6.21 -9.78 -12.80
CA GLY A 48 6.74 -8.62 -13.51
C GLY A 48 5.89 -7.35 -13.37
N HIS A 49 5.00 -7.29 -12.37
CA HIS A 49 4.31 -6.08 -11.99
C HIS A 49 5.25 -5.13 -11.23
N TYR A 50 4.99 -3.82 -11.35
CA TYR A 50 5.76 -2.81 -10.62
C TYR A 50 5.14 -2.62 -9.23
N ILE A 51 5.94 -2.73 -8.18
CA ILE A 51 5.50 -2.58 -6.79
C ILE A 51 6.07 -1.29 -6.21
N CYS A 52 5.18 -0.35 -5.88
CA CYS A 52 5.53 0.87 -5.17
C CYS A 52 4.85 0.89 -3.80
N PHE A 53 5.64 0.85 -2.74
CA PHE A 53 5.13 1.12 -1.40
C PHE A 53 4.92 2.63 -1.22
N PHE A 54 3.80 3.02 -0.61
CA PHE A 54 3.47 4.42 -0.33
C PHE A 54 2.85 4.55 1.06
N THR A 55 3.54 5.22 1.98
CA THR A 55 3.18 5.25 3.42
C THR A 55 3.10 6.68 3.96
N ALA A 56 2.27 6.87 4.98
CA ALA A 56 2.15 8.14 5.73
C ALA A 56 3.23 8.30 6.81
N ARG A 57 4.18 7.35 6.91
CA ARG A 57 5.35 7.47 7.78
C ARG A 57 6.19 8.70 7.42
N TRP A 58 6.68 9.39 8.44
CA TRP A 58 7.64 10.49 8.29
C TRP A 58 8.95 9.99 7.68
N GLU A 59 9.65 10.87 6.96
CA GLU A 59 10.92 10.51 6.30
C GLU A 59 11.97 10.00 7.31
N GLU A 60 11.96 10.51 8.55
CA GLU A 60 12.82 10.05 9.66
C GLU A 60 12.66 8.56 10.00
N LEU A 61 11.53 7.95 9.63
CA LEU A 61 11.24 6.52 9.85
C LEU A 61 11.67 5.64 8.68
N ARG A 62 12.29 6.20 7.62
CA ARG A 62 12.69 5.43 6.44
C ARG A 62 13.60 4.26 6.80
N GLU A 63 14.66 4.49 7.58
CA GLU A 63 15.64 3.46 7.90
C GLU A 63 15.01 2.25 8.60
N VAL A 64 14.18 2.48 9.62
CA VAL A 64 13.50 1.38 10.34
C VAL A 64 12.47 0.67 9.45
N THR A 65 11.83 1.41 8.53
CA THR A 65 10.87 0.84 7.58
C THR A 65 11.57 -0.06 6.57
N GLU A 66 12.68 0.39 5.99
CA GLU A 66 13.48 -0.40 5.05
C GLU A 66 14.12 -1.62 5.73
N ALA A 67 14.57 -1.48 6.98
CA ALA A 67 15.04 -2.61 7.78
C ALA A 67 13.97 -3.68 7.95
N LYS A 68 12.73 -3.29 8.26
CA LYS A 68 11.59 -4.22 8.40
C LYS A 68 11.21 -4.89 7.08
N LEU A 69 11.15 -4.13 5.99
CA LEU A 69 10.90 -4.68 4.65
C LEU A 69 11.97 -5.71 4.26
N LYS A 70 13.23 -5.42 4.59
CA LYS A 70 14.36 -6.33 4.36
C LYS A 70 14.26 -7.60 5.22
N GLU A 71 13.91 -7.47 6.50
CA GLU A 71 13.66 -8.61 7.41
C GLU A 71 12.57 -9.54 6.86
N MET A 72 11.51 -8.96 6.30
CA MET A 72 10.39 -9.69 5.70
C MET A 72 10.72 -10.30 4.32
N ASN A 73 11.90 -10.00 3.76
CA ASN A 73 12.31 -10.39 2.40
C ASN A 73 11.27 -10.04 1.32
N VAL A 74 10.62 -8.88 1.45
CA VAL A 74 9.65 -8.41 0.45
C VAL A 74 10.37 -7.72 -0.71
N LYS A 75 9.89 -7.95 -1.94
CA LYS A 75 10.46 -7.38 -3.17
C LYS A 75 9.62 -6.19 -3.64
N TYR A 76 10.26 -5.05 -3.85
CA TYR A 76 9.61 -3.82 -4.30
C TYR A 76 10.57 -2.96 -5.12
N HIS A 77 10.00 -2.03 -5.91
CA HIS A 77 10.76 -1.16 -6.81
C HIS A 77 10.98 0.24 -6.23
N LYS A 78 9.99 0.77 -5.49
CA LYS A 78 10.05 2.12 -4.93
C LYS A 78 9.32 2.22 -3.59
N LEU A 79 9.84 3.04 -2.68
CA LEU A 79 9.22 3.42 -1.41
C LEU A 79 9.02 4.94 -1.37
N LEU A 80 7.76 5.36 -1.33
CA LEU A 80 7.32 6.74 -1.13
C LEU A 80 6.90 6.94 0.32
N MET A 81 7.52 7.92 0.98
CA MET A 81 7.20 8.31 2.36
C MET A 81 6.30 9.54 2.35
N GLU A 82 5.82 9.94 3.53
CA GLU A 82 5.09 11.20 3.74
C GLU A 82 3.80 11.34 2.94
N LYS A 83 3.12 10.22 2.64
CA LYS A 83 1.76 10.24 2.11
C LYS A 83 0.83 11.03 3.06
N PRO A 84 -0.06 11.91 2.55
CA PRO A 84 -1.01 12.63 3.38
C PRO A 84 -1.82 11.68 4.25
N ARG A 85 -1.85 11.86 5.57
CA ARG A 85 -2.57 10.96 6.50
C ARG A 85 -4.07 11.26 6.49
N ILE A 86 -4.89 10.22 6.36
CA ILE A 86 -6.36 10.34 6.49
C ILE A 86 -6.85 9.94 7.88
N ARG A 87 -6.19 8.95 8.51
CA ARG A 87 -6.56 8.57 9.87
C ARG A 87 -6.25 9.72 10.83
N HIS A 88 -7.19 9.99 11.73
CA HIS A 88 -7.10 11.07 12.74
C HIS A 88 -7.04 12.49 12.16
N THR A 89 -7.55 12.69 10.94
CA THR A 89 -7.75 14.01 10.33
C THR A 89 -9.23 14.22 10.00
N GLU A 90 -9.58 15.43 9.55
CA GLU A 90 -10.94 15.80 9.14
C GLU A 90 -11.34 15.25 7.75
N TYR A 91 -10.39 14.66 7.01
CA TYR A 91 -10.58 14.20 5.65
C TYR A 91 -11.20 12.78 5.61
N ALA A 92 -12.15 12.55 4.69
CA ALA A 92 -12.93 11.31 4.64
C ALA A 92 -12.33 10.19 3.76
N GLY A 93 -11.32 10.48 2.93
CA GLY A 93 -10.83 9.52 1.94
C GLY A 93 -9.83 10.13 0.95
N TYR A 94 -9.15 9.26 0.18
CA TYR A 94 -8.37 9.69 -0.98
C TYR A 94 -9.26 9.64 -2.23
N HIS A 95 -9.19 10.67 -3.06
CA HIS A 95 -9.58 10.58 -4.47
C HIS A 95 -8.30 10.53 -5.29
N HIS A 96 -8.09 9.46 -6.05
CA HIS A 96 -6.98 9.37 -7.00
C HIS A 96 -7.50 9.84 -8.36
N ILE A 97 -7.05 11.01 -8.78
CA ILE A 97 -7.40 11.63 -10.06
C ILE A 97 -6.16 11.55 -10.95
N ASP A 98 -6.29 10.84 -12.08
CA ASP A 98 -5.23 10.65 -13.06
C ASP A 98 -5.87 10.68 -14.46
N ASN A 99 -5.19 11.26 -15.45
CA ASN A 99 -5.63 11.24 -16.83
C ASN A 99 -5.30 9.93 -17.55
N CYS A 100 -4.64 9.00 -16.85
CA CYS A 100 -4.44 7.63 -17.28
C CYS A 100 -5.78 6.87 -17.32
N SER A 101 -6.08 6.23 -18.45
CA SER A 101 -7.37 5.57 -18.72
C SER A 101 -7.63 4.29 -17.93
N ILE A 102 -6.69 3.84 -17.09
CA ILE A 102 -6.79 2.58 -16.35
C ILE A 102 -6.40 2.80 -14.87
N ILE A 103 -7.25 3.50 -14.13
CA ILE A 103 -7.15 3.55 -12.66
C ILE A 103 -7.88 2.33 -12.08
N ARG A 104 -7.18 1.55 -11.26
CA ARG A 104 -7.75 0.42 -10.53
C ARG A 104 -7.68 0.71 -9.04
N ALA A 105 -8.83 0.75 -8.38
CA ALA A 105 -8.93 0.92 -6.93
C ALA A 105 -9.22 -0.43 -6.27
N ASN A 106 -8.45 -0.76 -5.22
CA ASN A 106 -8.69 -1.92 -4.37
C ASN A 106 -8.72 -1.45 -2.92
N ARG A 107 -9.70 -1.92 -2.14
CA ARG A 107 -9.78 -1.65 -0.70
C ARG A 107 -9.39 -2.91 0.07
N PHE A 108 -8.43 -2.79 0.98
CA PHE A 108 -8.07 -3.84 1.93
C PHE A 108 -8.93 -3.74 3.18
N GLU A 109 -9.58 -4.85 3.58
CA GLU A 109 -10.46 -4.91 4.76
C GLU A 109 -9.92 -5.88 5.83
N GLY A 110 -8.60 -6.14 5.84
CA GLY A 110 -7.96 -6.97 6.87
C GLY A 110 -7.68 -8.42 6.47
N ALA A 111 -8.05 -8.84 5.27
CA ALA A 111 -7.74 -10.18 4.75
C ALA A 111 -7.23 -10.14 3.32
N TRP A 112 -6.12 -10.82 3.07
CA TRP A 112 -5.56 -11.02 1.73
C TRP A 112 -6.22 -12.26 1.10
N THR A 113 -7.11 -12.02 0.15
CA THR A 113 -7.82 -13.02 -0.65
C THR A 113 -7.55 -12.80 -2.14
N PRO A 114 -7.87 -13.75 -3.03
CA PRO A 114 -7.87 -13.49 -4.46
C PRO A 114 -8.71 -12.26 -4.81
N LEU A 115 -8.25 -11.48 -5.79
CA LEU A 115 -9.01 -10.33 -6.29
C LEU A 115 -10.27 -10.83 -7.01
N VAL A 116 -11.40 -10.22 -6.70
CA VAL A 116 -12.70 -10.52 -7.31
C VAL A 116 -13.27 -9.27 -7.97
N LYS A 117 -13.95 -9.42 -9.10
CA LYS A 117 -14.63 -8.30 -9.77
C LYS A 117 -15.93 -7.97 -9.04
N LYS A 118 -16.14 -6.70 -8.69
CA LYS A 118 -17.38 -6.18 -8.11
C LYS A 118 -17.73 -4.84 -8.74
N GLU A 119 -19.01 -4.55 -8.89
CA GLU A 119 -19.51 -3.22 -9.27
C GLU A 119 -19.63 -2.36 -8.02
N ILE A 120 -19.14 -1.12 -8.08
CA ILE A 120 -19.23 -0.12 -7.01
C ILE A 120 -19.64 1.22 -7.60
N THR A 121 -20.40 2.01 -6.85
CA THR A 121 -20.72 3.39 -7.22
C THR A 121 -19.54 4.30 -6.86
N VAL A 122 -19.10 5.11 -7.81
CA VAL A 122 -18.00 6.06 -7.66
C VAL A 122 -18.41 7.43 -8.21
N HIS A 123 -17.78 8.50 -7.73
CA HIS A 123 -17.90 9.82 -8.34
C HIS A 123 -16.96 9.91 -9.54
N VAL A 124 -17.46 10.38 -10.68
CA VAL A 124 -16.72 10.58 -11.93
C VAL A 124 -16.91 12.01 -12.43
N PHE A 125 -16.02 12.46 -13.32
CA PHE A 125 -16.22 13.70 -14.06
C PHE A 125 -17.33 13.52 -15.10
N ASP A 126 -18.00 14.62 -15.46
CA ASP A 126 -19.03 14.65 -16.49
C ASP A 126 -18.40 14.56 -17.89
N ASP A 127 -19.16 14.06 -18.87
CA ASP A 127 -18.72 13.75 -20.25
C ASP A 127 -18.67 15.00 -21.16
N VAL A 128 -18.22 16.15 -20.62
CA VAL A 128 -18.24 17.45 -21.33
C VAL A 128 -17.32 17.48 -22.55
#